data_AF-A0A5C7X839-F1
#
_entry.id   AF-A0A5C7X839-F1
#
_cell.length_a   1.000
_cell.length_b   1.000
_cell.length_c   1.000
_cell.angle_alpha   90.00
_cell.angle_beta   90.00
_cell.angle_gamma   90.00
#
_symmetry.space_group_name_H-M   'P 1'
#
loop_
_entity.id
_entity.type
_entity.pdbx_description
1 polymer ?
#
loop_
_entity_poly.entity_id
_entity_poly.type
_entity_poly.pdbx_seq_one_letter_code
_entity_poly.pdbx_strand_id
1 'polypeptide(L)'
;MSSTGAVLSPTERLDVLFGELAELAGQRNAIDGRIVEIVAEVDRDQLWGATGARSVAGLVAWKLGASEGNAKTITTVAQRSAAFPRCVGRLQQGRLSLDQVGVIAARAGEGSDEHYAQLASVATVNQLRTAIKLEPRPDPQPHPKTPASITKKT
;
A
#
# COMPACT_ATOMS: atom_id res chain seq x y z
N MET A 1 -28.06 -28.72 -33.84
CA MET A 1 -27.79 -29.53 -32.63
C MET A 1 -27.71 -28.55 -31.47
N SER A 2 -28.80 -28.36 -30.74
CA SER A 2 -28.82 -27.47 -29.58
C SER A 2 -28.06 -28.14 -28.44
N SER A 3 -26.97 -27.53 -27.98
CA SER A 3 -26.35 -27.94 -26.73
C SER A 3 -27.30 -27.55 -25.60
N THR A 4 -27.86 -28.56 -24.95
CA THR A 4 -28.53 -28.42 -23.67
C THR A 4 -27.51 -27.78 -22.72
N GLY A 5 -27.78 -26.55 -22.26
CA GLY A 5 -26.93 -25.87 -21.28
C GLY A 5 -26.88 -26.73 -20.01
N ALA A 6 -25.76 -27.41 -19.79
CA ALA A 6 -25.55 -28.19 -18.59
C ALA A 6 -25.62 -27.24 -17.38
N VAL A 7 -26.55 -27.53 -16.46
CA VAL A 7 -26.65 -26.79 -15.20
C VAL A 7 -25.43 -27.14 -14.38
N LEU A 8 -24.58 -26.15 -14.09
CA LEU A 8 -23.41 -26.32 -13.23
C LEU A 8 -23.84 -26.76 -11.83
N SER A 9 -23.07 -27.66 -11.24
CA SER A 9 -23.16 -27.92 -9.81
C SER A 9 -22.76 -26.67 -9.00
N PRO A 10 -23.18 -26.56 -7.73
CA PRO A 10 -22.78 -25.44 -6.87
C PRO A 10 -21.26 -25.24 -6.78
N THR A 11 -20.49 -26.33 -6.76
CA THR A 11 -19.02 -26.27 -6.71
C THR A 11 -18.43 -25.73 -8.01
N GLU A 12 -18.87 -26.22 -9.18
CA GLU A 12 -18.41 -25.71 -10.47
C GLU A 12 -18.78 -24.23 -10.65
N ARG A 13 -19.95 -23.81 -10.15
CA ARG A 13 -20.32 -22.39 -10.17
C ARG A 13 -19.41 -21.55 -9.28
N LEU A 14 -19.01 -22.07 -8.12
CA LEU A 14 -18.09 -21.39 -7.22
C LEU A 14 -16.70 -21.20 -7.87
N ASP A 15 -16.18 -22.21 -8.56
CA ASP A 15 -14.89 -22.13 -9.26
C ASP A 15 -14.90 -21.04 -10.34
N VAL A 16 -15.98 -20.94 -11.11
CA VAL A 16 -16.17 -19.87 -12.10
C VAL A 16 -16.17 -18.50 -11.42
N LEU A 17 -16.92 -18.33 -10.32
CA LEU A 17 -16.97 -17.07 -9.58
C LEU A 17 -15.61 -16.70 -8.97
N PHE A 18 -14.81 -17.67 -8.54
CA PHE A 18 -13.45 -17.43 -8.06
C PHE A 18 -12.51 -16.99 -9.19
N GLY A 19 -12.64 -17.55 -10.38
CA GLY A 19 -11.94 -17.05 -11.57
C GLY A 19 -12.28 -15.60 -11.88
N GLU A 20 -13.57 -15.26 -11.92
CA GLU A 20 -14.05 -13.89 -12.13
C GLU A 20 -13.53 -12.93 -11.04
N LEU A 21 -13.58 -13.33 -9.77
CA LEU A 21 -13.05 -12.54 -8.65
C LEU A 21 -11.54 -12.33 -8.75
N ALA A 22 -10.78 -13.35 -9.16
CA ALA A 22 -9.33 -13.24 -9.30
C ALA A 22 -8.93 -12.26 -10.40
N GLU A 23 -9.64 -12.29 -11.54
CA GLU A 23 -9.42 -11.33 -12.62
C GLU A 23 -9.75 -9.89 -12.18
N LEU A 24 -10.92 -9.68 -11.60
CA LEU A 24 -11.34 -8.37 -11.08
C LEU A 24 -10.40 -7.87 -9.98
N ALA A 25 -9.89 -8.75 -9.12
CA ALA A 25 -8.92 -8.38 -8.09
C ALA A 25 -7.60 -7.90 -8.72
N GLY A 26 -7.10 -8.57 -9.76
CA GLY A 26 -5.92 -8.14 -10.50
C GLY A 26 -6.09 -6.76 -11.13
N GLN A 27 -7.25 -6.51 -11.74
CA GLN A 27 -7.60 -5.21 -12.32
C GLN A 27 -7.69 -4.12 -11.25
N ARG A 28 -8.38 -4.38 -10.13
CA ARG A 28 -8.50 -3.44 -9.01
C ARG A 28 -7.13 -3.07 -8.45
N ASN A 29 -6.27 -4.06 -8.24
CA ASN A 29 -4.92 -3.85 -7.74
C ASN A 29 -4.09 -2.97 -8.69
N ALA A 30 -4.16 -3.20 -10.01
CA ALA A 30 -3.47 -2.38 -11.00
C ALA A 30 -3.99 -0.94 -11.02
N ILE A 31 -5.31 -0.75 -10.90
CA ILE A 31 -5.95 0.57 -10.75
C ILE A 31 -5.44 1.28 -9.50
N ASP A 32 -5.41 0.60 -8.35
CA ASP A 32 -4.85 1.13 -7.11
C ASP A 32 -3.37 1.51 -7.27
N GLY A 33 -2.59 0.71 -8.01
CA GLY A 33 -1.20 1.02 -8.36
C GLY A 33 -1.04 2.28 -9.18
N ARG A 34 -1.92 2.53 -10.16
CA ARG A 34 -1.93 3.78 -10.94
C ARG A 34 -2.37 4.97 -10.08
N ILE A 35 -3.33 4.78 -9.17
CA ILE A 35 -3.74 5.81 -8.21
C ILE A 35 -2.55 6.20 -7.32
N VAL A 36 -1.84 5.22 -6.75
CA VAL A 36 -0.65 5.44 -5.93
C VAL A 36 0.41 6.24 -6.67
N GLU A 37 0.65 5.93 -7.95
CA GLU A 37 1.62 6.65 -8.79
C GLU A 37 1.23 8.13 -8.97
N ILE A 38 -0.03 8.40 -9.30
CA ILE A 38 -0.57 9.77 -9.42
C ILE A 38 -0.44 10.51 -8.09
N VAL A 39 -0.79 9.87 -6.98
CA VAL A 39 -0.70 10.48 -5.64
C VAL A 39 0.76 10.75 -5.27
N ALA A 40 1.69 9.88 -5.66
CA ALA A 40 3.12 10.07 -5.42
C ALA A 40 3.66 11.29 -6.18
N GLU A 41 3.20 11.53 -7.40
CA GLU A 41 3.52 12.75 -8.16
C GLU A 41 2.91 14.00 -7.52
N VAL A 42 1.62 13.95 -7.17
CA VAL A 42 0.92 15.06 -6.50
C VAL A 42 1.60 15.45 -5.18
N ASP A 43 2.06 14.49 -4.38
CA ASP A 43 2.75 14.75 -3.12
C ASP A 43 4.16 15.28 -3.36
N ARG A 44 4.97 14.59 -4.16
CA ARG A 44 6.37 14.99 -4.42
C ARG A 44 6.46 16.40 -5.00
N ASP A 45 5.59 16.72 -5.96
CA ASP A 45 5.61 18.00 -6.67
C ASP A 45 4.70 19.05 -5.98
N GLN A 46 4.14 18.71 -4.80
CA GLN A 46 3.30 19.56 -3.95
C GLN A 46 2.08 20.18 -4.69
N LEU A 47 1.55 19.48 -5.69
CA LEU A 47 0.47 19.95 -6.55
C LEU A 47 -0.87 20.09 -5.80
N TRP A 48 -1.03 19.38 -4.68
CA TRP A 48 -2.23 19.44 -3.85
C TRP A 48 -2.49 20.83 -3.24
N GLY A 49 -1.47 21.68 -3.13
CA GLY A 49 -1.62 23.06 -2.66
C GLY A 49 -2.55 23.91 -3.54
N ALA A 50 -2.66 23.59 -4.83
CA ALA A 50 -3.54 24.29 -5.76
C ALA A 50 -5.04 23.96 -5.54
N THR A 51 -5.38 22.94 -4.75
CA THR A 51 -6.75 22.45 -4.61
C THR A 51 -7.45 22.91 -3.34
N GLY A 52 -6.75 23.60 -2.43
CA GLY A 52 -7.27 23.97 -1.10
C GLY A 52 -7.45 22.80 -0.13
N ALA A 53 -6.93 21.61 -0.45
CA ALA A 53 -6.90 20.50 0.50
C ALA A 53 -5.95 20.83 1.66
N ARG A 54 -6.22 20.28 2.85
CA ARG A 54 -5.36 20.48 4.05
C ARG A 54 -4.22 19.46 4.15
N SER A 55 -4.28 18.40 3.36
CA SER A 55 -3.28 17.34 3.27
C SER A 55 -3.52 16.49 2.02
N VAL A 56 -2.49 15.74 1.58
CA VAL A 56 -2.63 14.78 0.47
C VAL A 56 -3.66 13.70 0.79
N ALA A 57 -3.65 13.14 2.00
CA ALA A 57 -4.66 12.17 2.42
C ALA A 57 -6.09 12.76 2.38
N GLY A 58 -6.25 14.03 2.75
CA GLY A 58 -7.53 14.74 2.62
C GLY A 58 -7.96 14.94 1.18
N LEU A 59 -7.02 15.25 0.28
CA LEU A 59 -7.27 15.32 -1.16
C LEU A 59 -7.71 13.96 -1.72
N VAL A 60 -7.01 12.88 -1.37
CA VAL A 60 -7.34 11.51 -1.81
C VAL A 60 -8.72 11.09 -1.32
N ALA A 61 -9.03 11.31 -0.03
CA ALA A 61 -10.34 11.01 0.53
C ALA A 61 -11.46 11.73 -0.23
N TRP A 62 -11.28 13.03 -0.52
CA TRP A 62 -12.24 13.81 -1.29
C TRP A 62 -12.39 13.32 -2.74
N LYS A 63 -11.28 13.20 -3.48
CA LYS A 63 -11.32 12.92 -4.93
C LYS A 63 -11.77 11.50 -5.25
N LEU A 64 -11.47 10.55 -4.38
CA LEU A 64 -11.82 9.14 -4.59
C LEU A 64 -13.08 8.69 -3.83
N GLY A 65 -13.67 9.57 -3.01
CA GLY A 65 -14.77 9.17 -2.11
C GLY A 65 -14.34 8.09 -1.10
N ALA A 66 -13.05 8.07 -0.73
CA ALA A 66 -12.46 7.03 0.10
C ALA A 66 -12.61 7.35 1.59
N SER A 67 -12.69 6.31 2.43
CA SER A 67 -12.57 6.48 3.87
C SER A 67 -11.20 7.05 4.25
N GLU A 68 -11.11 7.68 5.43
CA GLU A 68 -9.84 8.20 5.94
C GLU A 68 -8.75 7.12 6.00
N GLY A 69 -9.10 5.91 6.45
CA GLY A 69 -8.17 4.79 6.53
C GLY A 69 -7.64 4.36 5.16
N ASN A 70 -8.52 4.31 4.15
CA ASN A 70 -8.09 3.94 2.79
C ASN A 70 -7.24 5.04 2.16
N ALA A 71 -7.65 6.31 2.30
CA ALA A 71 -6.89 7.46 1.80
C ALA A 71 -5.49 7.55 2.42
N LYS A 72 -5.39 7.28 3.74
CA LYS A 72 -4.11 7.20 4.45
C LYS A 72 -3.25 6.05 3.93
N THR A 73 -3.85 4.90 3.62
CA THR A 73 -3.13 3.75 3.05
C THR A 73 -2.52 4.12 1.70
N ILE A 74 -3.33 4.64 0.77
CA ILE A 74 -2.87 5.11 -0.55
C ILE A 74 -1.73 6.13 -0.41
N THR A 75 -1.93 7.14 0.43
CA THR A 75 -0.93 8.20 0.66
C THR A 75 0.37 7.65 1.25
N THR A 76 0.28 6.69 2.18
CA THR A 76 1.46 6.05 2.78
C THR A 76 2.25 5.26 1.75
N VAL A 77 1.57 4.49 0.88
CA VAL A 77 2.24 3.76 -0.21
C VAL A 77 2.89 4.74 -1.18
N ALA A 78 2.19 5.82 -1.55
CA ALA A 78 2.71 6.84 -2.45
C ALA A 78 4.01 7.48 -1.91
N GLN A 79 4.01 7.86 -0.63
CA GLN A 79 5.16 8.46 0.07
C GLN A 79 6.34 7.50 0.20
N ARG A 80 6.07 6.21 0.38
CA ARG A 80 7.11 5.17 0.54
C ARG A 80 7.47 4.48 -0.76
N SER A 81 6.96 4.92 -1.91
CA SER A 81 7.12 4.26 -3.21
C SER A 81 8.59 4.08 -3.61
N ALA A 82 9.43 5.10 -3.37
CA ALA A 82 10.87 5.03 -3.64
C ALA A 82 11.62 4.02 -2.76
N ALA A 83 11.14 3.74 -1.54
CA ALA A 83 11.73 2.76 -0.63
C ALA A 83 11.28 1.32 -0.94
N PHE A 84 10.16 1.14 -1.64
CA PHE A 84 9.58 -0.15 -1.98
C PHE A 84 9.22 -0.30 -3.47
N PRO A 85 10.16 -0.05 -4.40
CA PRO A 85 9.88 -0.07 -5.83
C PRO A 85 9.35 -1.42 -6.33
N ARG A 86 9.75 -2.54 -5.73
CA ARG A 86 9.29 -3.88 -6.14
C ARG A 86 7.89 -4.18 -5.64
N CYS A 87 7.57 -3.83 -4.40
CA CYS A 87 6.21 -3.97 -3.89
C CYS A 87 5.23 -3.11 -4.69
N VAL A 88 5.57 -1.83 -4.94
CA VAL A 88 4.74 -0.93 -5.75
C VAL A 88 4.64 -1.39 -7.20
N GLY A 89 5.74 -1.86 -7.81
CA GLY A 89 5.71 -2.41 -9.15
C GLY A 89 4.79 -3.65 -9.27
N ARG A 90 4.77 -4.52 -8.26
CA ARG A 90 3.83 -5.67 -8.24
C ARG A 90 2.38 -5.24 -8.03
N LEU A 91 2.11 -4.17 -7.29
CA LEU A 91 0.77 -3.56 -7.20
C LEU A 91 0.31 -3.05 -8.56
N GLN A 92 1.16 -2.29 -9.26
CA GLN A 92 0.87 -1.78 -10.61
C GLN A 92 0.62 -2.90 -11.64
N GLN A 93 1.28 -4.05 -11.48
CA GLN A 93 1.06 -5.26 -12.29
C GLN A 93 -0.18 -6.07 -11.87
N GLY A 94 -0.93 -5.62 -10.87
CA GLY A 94 -2.10 -6.32 -10.33
C GLY A 94 -1.78 -7.52 -9.43
N ARG A 95 -0.49 -7.79 -9.15
CA ARG A 95 0.00 -9.01 -8.46
C ARG A 95 -0.04 -8.92 -6.94
N LEU A 96 0.03 -7.72 -6.38
CA LEU A 96 -0.16 -7.46 -4.94
C LEU A 96 -1.34 -6.52 -4.74
N SER A 97 -2.05 -6.66 -3.63
CA SER A 97 -3.13 -5.72 -3.29
C SER A 97 -2.62 -4.48 -2.57
N LEU A 98 -3.40 -3.40 -2.66
CA LEU A 98 -3.12 -2.16 -1.91
C LEU A 98 -3.00 -2.41 -0.40
N ASP A 99 -3.80 -3.32 0.16
CA ASP A 99 -3.74 -3.66 1.58
C ASP A 99 -2.42 -4.33 1.98
N GLN A 100 -1.91 -5.23 1.14
CA GLN A 100 -0.62 -5.89 1.38
C GLN A 100 0.52 -4.87 1.33
N VAL A 101 0.57 -4.08 0.27
CA VAL A 101 1.62 -3.05 0.09
C VAL A 101 1.49 -1.94 1.14
N GLY A 102 0.28 -1.57 1.53
CA GLY A 102 0.01 -0.59 2.57
C GLY A 102 0.56 -1.00 3.94
N VAL A 103 0.42 -2.28 4.31
CA VAL A 103 1.01 -2.82 5.54
C VAL A 103 2.53 -2.76 5.52
N ILE A 104 3.14 -3.11 4.38
CA ILE A 104 4.60 -3.06 4.18
C ILE A 104 5.07 -1.61 4.27
N ALA A 105 4.51 -0.72 3.44
CA ALA A 105 4.87 0.69 3.38
C ALA A 105 4.78 1.38 4.75
N ALA A 106 3.76 1.05 5.55
CA ALA A 106 3.53 1.68 6.84
C ALA A 106 4.54 1.27 7.93
N ARG A 107 5.17 0.10 7.84
CA ARG A 107 5.86 -0.51 9.00
C ARG A 107 7.19 -1.19 8.71
N ALA A 108 7.43 -1.66 7.49
CA ALA A 108 8.64 -2.38 7.15
C ALA A 108 9.86 -1.44 7.13
N GLY A 109 11.02 -1.98 7.53
CA GLY A 109 12.29 -1.25 7.52
C GLY A 109 12.79 -0.94 6.09
N GLU A 110 13.69 0.04 5.97
CA GLU A 110 14.38 0.30 4.71
C GLU A 110 15.22 -0.93 4.27
N GLY A 111 15.34 -1.15 2.96
CA GLY A 111 16.08 -2.28 2.40
C GLY A 111 15.34 -3.63 2.41
N SER A 112 14.14 -3.71 3.01
CA SER A 112 13.35 -4.95 3.10
C SER A 112 12.46 -5.23 1.87
N ASP A 113 12.52 -4.39 0.83
CA ASP A 113 11.59 -4.44 -0.32
C ASP A 113 11.59 -5.78 -1.06
N GLU A 114 12.75 -6.35 -1.39
CA GLU A 114 12.83 -7.64 -2.09
C GLU A 114 12.19 -8.76 -1.25
N HIS A 115 12.50 -8.79 0.05
CA HIS A 115 11.95 -9.78 0.97
C HIS A 115 10.42 -9.70 1.02
N TYR A 116 9.86 -8.50 1.19
CA TYR A 116 8.42 -8.33 1.28
C TYR A 116 7.69 -8.49 -0.04
N ALA A 117 8.31 -8.11 -1.16
CA ALA A 117 7.74 -8.37 -2.47
C ALA A 117 7.50 -9.87 -2.66
N GLN A 118 8.46 -10.72 -2.27
CA GLN A 118 8.32 -12.18 -2.32
C GLN A 118 7.28 -12.68 -1.30
N LEU A 119 7.41 -12.33 -0.03
CA LEU A 119 6.52 -12.82 1.03
C LEU A 119 5.05 -12.44 0.77
N ALA A 120 4.78 -11.22 0.32
CA ALA A 120 3.41 -10.75 0.09
C ALA A 120 2.68 -11.54 -1.00
N SER A 121 3.38 -12.18 -1.94
CA SER A 121 2.73 -12.98 -2.99
C SER A 121 2.07 -14.26 -2.48
N VAL A 122 2.44 -14.71 -1.27
CA VAL A 122 1.95 -15.95 -0.67
C VAL A 122 1.41 -15.76 0.75
N ALA A 123 1.34 -14.51 1.24
CA ALA A 123 0.94 -14.19 2.60
C ALA A 123 -0.33 -13.34 2.64
N THR A 124 -1.21 -13.69 3.58
CA THR A 124 -2.33 -12.83 3.95
C THR A 124 -1.83 -11.53 4.59
N VAL A 125 -2.66 -10.49 4.57
CA VAL A 125 -2.36 -9.19 5.22
C VAL A 125 -2.04 -9.37 6.71
N ASN A 126 -2.72 -10.28 7.41
CA ASN A 126 -2.46 -10.55 8.83
C ASN A 126 -1.11 -11.24 9.05
N GLN A 127 -0.73 -12.18 8.18
CA GLN A 127 0.61 -12.79 8.23
C GLN A 127 1.71 -11.76 7.97
N LEU A 128 1.52 -10.85 7.01
CA LEU A 128 2.46 -9.74 6.77
C LEU A 128 2.59 -8.84 8.00
N ARG A 129 1.48 -8.47 8.64
CA ARG A 129 1.50 -7.68 9.89
C ARG A 129 2.30 -8.37 10.99
N THR A 130 2.15 -9.69 11.11
CA THR A 130 2.89 -10.49 12.09
C THR A 130 4.38 -10.56 11.74
N ALA A 131 4.73 -10.81 10.47
CA ALA A 131 6.12 -10.85 10.02
C ALA A 131 6.86 -9.54 10.30
N ILE A 132 6.27 -8.41 9.93
CA ILE A 132 6.86 -7.08 10.17
C ILE A 132 7.03 -6.79 11.66
N LYS A 133 6.10 -7.24 12.50
CA LYS A 133 6.20 -7.06 13.96
C LYS A 133 7.41 -7.79 14.55
N LEU A 134 7.81 -8.91 13.93
CA LEU A 134 8.92 -9.76 14.38
C LEU A 134 10.28 -9.31 13.82
N GLU A 135 10.32 -8.34 12.89
CA GLU A 135 11.59 -7.83 12.39
C GLU A 135 12.44 -7.24 13.52
N PRO A 136 13.72 -7.61 13.61
CA PRO A 136 14.67 -6.95 14.50
C PRO A 136 14.71 -5.45 14.17
N ARG A 137 14.33 -4.61 15.14
CA ARG A 137 14.45 -3.16 14.97
C ARG A 137 15.92 -2.79 15.09
N PRO A 138 16.49 -2.00 14.15
CA PRO A 138 17.80 -1.41 14.34
C PRO A 138 17.80 -0.62 15.65
N ASP A 139 18.86 -0.75 16.45
CA ASP A 139 19.01 0.06 17.65
C ASP A 139 18.93 1.56 17.28
N PRO A 140 18.23 2.39 18.06
CA PRO A 140 18.21 3.83 17.81
C PRO A 140 19.64 4.36 17.75
N GLN A 141 20.00 5.09 16.69
CA GLN A 141 21.31 5.75 16.64
C GLN A 141 21.44 6.66 17.88
N PRO A 142 22.57 6.61 18.61
CA PRO A 142 22.76 7.42 19.80
C PRO A 142 22.57 8.89 19.44
N HIS A 143 21.58 9.52 20.07
CA HIS A 143 21.32 10.95 19.84
C HIS A 143 22.55 11.75 20.27
N PRO A 144 23.09 12.65 19.42
CA PRO A 144 24.13 13.57 19.83
C PRO A 144 23.59 14.41 20.99
N LYS A 145 24.24 14.31 22.17
CA LYS A 145 23.90 15.10 23.34
C LYS A 145 24.16 16.57 23.02
N THR A 146 23.12 17.37 22.85
CA THR A 146 23.24 18.82 22.75
C THR A 146 23.83 19.35 24.06
N PRO A 147 24.96 20.07 24.07
CA PRO A 147 25.50 20.65 25.30
C PRO A 147 24.52 21.70 25.85
N ALA A 148 24.30 21.66 27.16
CA ALA A 148 23.36 22.55 27.85
C ALA A 148 23.84 24.02 27.76
N SER A 149 23.02 24.88 27.15
CA SER A 149 23.23 26.32 27.11
C SER A 149 22.91 26.95 28.47
N ILE A 150 23.92 27.30 29.25
CA ILE A 150 23.75 28.06 30.49
C ILE A 150 23.46 29.51 30.12
N THR A 151 22.21 29.95 30.22
CA THR A 151 21.85 31.38 30.11
C THR A 151 21.91 32.00 31.50
N LYS A 152 22.93 32.84 31.76
CA LYS A 152 22.95 33.75 32.91
C LYS A 152 22.04 34.94 32.59
N LYS A 153 21.02 35.17 33.41
CA LYS A 153 20.27 36.43 33.41
C LYS A 153 21.09 37.48 34.14
N THR A 154 21.23 38.65 33.53
CA THR A 154 21.79 39.86 34.14
C THR A 154 20.64 40.74 34.60
#